data_AF-V9EZX4-F1
#
_entry.id   AF-V9EZX4-F1
#
_cell.length_a   1.000
_cell.length_b   1.000
_cell.length_c   1.000
_cell.angle_alpha   90.00
_cell.angle_beta   90.00
_cell.angle_gamma   90.00
#
_symmetry.space_group_name_H-M   'P 1'
#
loop_
_entity.id
_entity.type
_entity.pdbx_description
1 polymer ?
#
loop_
_entity_poly.entity_id
_entity_poly.type
_entity_poly.pdbx_seq_one_letter_code
_entity_poly.pdbx_strand_id
1 'polypeptide(L)'
;MRRMMLGETYSDFVAALREVVGKNKVSERVLLALFYRCLDKTTKKLVQQPPKPKMLERAVAKATKIDDPMDNVAQGMQNIGQ
;
A
#
# COMPACT_ATOMS: atom_id res chain seq x y z
N MET A 1 -16.14 -5.60 5.28
CA MET A 1 -14.96 -4.71 5.29
C MET A 1 -14.86 -4.04 3.93
N ARG A 2 -14.66 -2.71 3.88
CA ARG A 2 -14.64 -1.91 2.66
C ARG A 2 -13.46 -2.34 1.76
N ARG A 3 -13.75 -2.58 0.49
CA ARG A 3 -12.75 -2.79 -0.57
C ARG A 3 -12.37 -1.40 -1.11
N MET A 4 -11.09 -1.18 -1.42
CA MET A 4 -10.63 0.11 -1.97
C MET A 4 -11.40 0.39 -3.28
N MET A 5 -11.96 1.58 -3.42
CA MET A 5 -12.72 1.96 -4.61
C MET A 5 -11.78 2.34 -5.76
N LEU A 6 -12.20 2.08 -7.00
CA LEU A 6 -11.44 2.47 -8.19
C LEU A 6 -11.36 4.02 -8.23
N GLY A 7 -10.14 4.58 -8.10
CA GLY A 7 -9.90 6.03 -8.03
C GLY A 7 -9.80 6.62 -6.62
N GLU A 8 -10.05 5.83 -5.56
CA GLU A 8 -9.73 6.22 -4.18
C GLU A 8 -8.21 6.21 -3.99
N THR A 9 -7.64 7.24 -3.35
CA THR A 9 -6.19 7.23 -3.07
C THR A 9 -5.88 6.35 -1.87
N TYR A 10 -4.67 5.77 -1.81
CA TYR A 10 -4.24 5.02 -0.63
C TYR A 10 -4.24 5.86 0.65
N SER A 11 -4.06 7.18 0.54
CA SER A 11 -4.11 8.11 1.66
C SER A 11 -5.52 8.22 2.23
N ASP A 12 -6.53 8.40 1.38
CA ASP A 12 -7.94 8.50 1.79
C ASP A 12 -8.41 7.19 2.43
N PHE A 13 -8.02 6.06 1.83
CA PHE A 13 -8.31 4.74 2.37
C PHE A 13 -7.71 4.55 3.78
N VAL A 14 -6.46 4.97 3.99
CA VAL A 14 -5.82 4.88 5.31
C VAL A 14 -6.42 5.86 6.32
N ALA A 15 -6.81 7.06 5.90
CA ALA A 15 -7.51 8.01 6.76
C ALA A 15 -8.82 7.40 7.29
N ALA A 16 -9.62 6.81 6.39
CA ALA A 16 -10.84 6.08 6.78
C ALA A 16 -10.53 4.87 7.68
N LEU A 17 -9.42 4.16 7.44
CA LEU A 17 -9.02 3.02 8.25
C LEU A 17 -8.63 3.44 9.67
N ARG A 18 -7.95 4.59 9.81
CA ARG A 18 -7.61 5.18 11.11
C ARG A 18 -8.85 5.73 11.83
N GLU A 19 -9.80 6.30 11.09
CA GLU A 19 -11.08 6.76 11.64
C GLU A 19 -11.90 5.60 12.24
N VAL A 20 -12.01 4.48 11.50
CA VAL A 20 -12.73 3.28 11.97
C VAL A 20 -12.06 2.65 13.20
N VAL A 21 -10.72 2.68 13.26
CA VAL A 21 -9.97 2.23 14.43
C VAL A 21 -10.13 3.21 15.62
N GLY A 22 -10.45 4.48 15.34
CA GLY A 22 -10.74 5.50 16.32
C GLY A 22 -9.59 5.72 17.31
N LYS A 23 -9.93 5.82 18.61
CA LYS A 23 -8.94 5.96 19.70
C LYS A 23 -8.32 4.63 20.14
N ASN A 24 -8.70 3.52 19.50
CA ASN A 24 -8.23 2.20 19.93
C ASN A 24 -6.74 2.06 19.56
N LYS A 25 -5.90 1.67 20.53
CA LYS A 25 -4.47 1.42 20.29
C LYS A 25 -4.30 0.12 19.50
N VAL A 26 -4.44 0.20 18.18
CA VAL A 26 -4.18 -0.90 17.26
C VAL A 26 -2.71 -0.89 16.87
N SER A 27 -2.07 -2.06 16.94
CA SER A 27 -0.67 -2.19 16.55
C SER A 27 -0.48 -1.94 15.05
N GLU A 28 0.67 -1.38 14.69
CA GLU A 28 1.06 -1.15 13.29
C GLU A 28 1.01 -2.43 12.44
N ARG A 29 1.30 -3.57 13.06
CA ARG A 29 1.20 -4.89 12.43
C ARG A 29 -0.23 -5.21 11.96
N VAL A 30 -1.23 -4.85 12.76
CA VAL A 30 -2.65 -5.07 12.41
C VAL A 30 -3.06 -4.10 11.30
N LEU A 31 -2.64 -2.84 11.38
CA LEU A 31 -2.91 -1.85 10.33
C LEU A 31 -2.31 -2.28 8.98
N LEU A 32 -1.06 -2.76 8.97
CA LEU A 32 -0.43 -3.32 7.79
C LEU A 32 -1.17 -4.55 7.25
N ALA A 33 -1.61 -5.46 8.12
CA ALA A 33 -2.35 -6.64 7.70
C ALA A 33 -3.69 -6.28 7.05
N LEU A 34 -4.40 -5.28 7.59
CA LEU A 34 -5.63 -4.75 7.02
C LEU A 34 -5.38 -4.09 5.66
N PHE A 35 -4.35 -3.25 5.56
CA PHE A 35 -3.95 -2.62 4.30
C PHE A 35 -3.63 -3.66 3.21
N TYR A 36 -2.76 -4.63 3.51
CA TYR A 36 -2.42 -5.71 2.58
C TYR A 36 -3.59 -6.63 2.23
N ARG A 37 -4.68 -6.64 2.99
CA ARG A 37 -5.89 -7.39 2.65
C ARG A 37 -6.74 -6.67 1.60
N CYS A 38 -6.61 -5.35 1.49
CA CYS A 38 -7.38 -4.52 0.57
C CYS A 38 -6.69 -4.26 -0.78
N LEU A 39 -5.38 -4.49 -0.87
CA LEU A 39 -4.64 -4.46 -2.13
C LEU A 39 -5.00 -5.64 -3.04
N ASP A 40 -4.96 -5.43 -4.35
CA ASP A 40 -4.99 -6.52 -5.32
C ASP A 40 -3.73 -7.40 -5.19
N LYS A 41 -3.76 -8.57 -5.84
CA LYS A 41 -2.71 -9.58 -5.70
C LYS A 41 -1.34 -9.07 -6.19
N THR A 42 -1.31 -8.23 -7.21
CA THR A 42 -0.07 -7.74 -7.84
C THR A 42 0.55 -6.66 -6.97
N THR A 43 -0.18 -5.59 -6.66
CA THR A 43 0.34 -4.51 -5.81
C THR A 43 0.72 -5.01 -4.43
N LYS A 44 -0.04 -5.95 -3.85
CA LYS A 44 0.33 -6.63 -2.61
C LYS A 44 1.68 -7.32 -2.65
N LYS A 45 2.03 -8.00 -3.75
CA LYS A 45 3.32 -8.69 -3.88
C LYS A 45 4.46 -7.68 -4.01
N LEU A 46 4.27 -6.65 -4.84
CA LEU A 46 5.27 -5.61 -5.08
C LEU A 46 5.57 -4.80 -3.83
N VAL A 47 4.55 -4.38 -3.07
CA VAL A 47 4.74 -3.67 -1.80
C VAL A 47 5.55 -4.51 -0.80
N GLN A 48 5.35 -5.84 -0.79
CA GLN A 48 6.03 -6.75 0.12
C GLN A 48 7.46 -7.13 -0.27
N GLN A 49 7.94 -6.78 -1.47
CA GLN A 49 9.33 -7.00 -1.85
C GLN A 49 10.30 -6.24 -0.91
N PRO A 50 11.54 -6.72 -0.72
CA PRO A 50 12.55 -5.97 0.02
C PRO A 50 12.83 -4.59 -0.58
N PRO A 51 13.04 -3.55 0.24
CA PRO A 51 12.86 -3.54 1.69
C PRO A 51 11.36 -3.57 2.05
N LYS A 52 10.99 -4.49 2.97
CA LYS A 52 9.61 -4.67 3.39
C LYS A 52 9.18 -3.54 4.34
N PRO A 53 8.07 -2.84 4.07
CA PRO A 53 7.57 -1.80 4.95
C PRO A 53 7.23 -2.34 6.34
N LYS A 54 7.73 -1.67 7.39
CA LYS A 54 7.42 -1.95 8.80
C LYS A 54 6.35 -1.03 9.39
N MET A 55 5.97 0.02 8.65
CA MET A 55 4.98 1.02 9.04
C MET A 55 3.93 1.19 7.95
N LEU A 56 2.69 1.48 8.34
CA LEU A 56 1.57 1.64 7.40
C LEU A 56 1.86 2.74 6.37
N GLU A 57 2.38 3.87 6.84
CA GLU A 57 2.74 5.01 5.98
C GLU A 57 3.74 4.63 4.89
N ARG A 58 4.76 3.81 5.23
CA ARG A 58 5.74 3.32 4.25
C ARG A 58 5.13 2.33 3.27
N ALA A 59 4.17 1.52 3.71
CA ALA A 59 3.44 0.62 2.82
C ALA A 59 2.55 1.38 1.84
N VAL A 60 1.87 2.44 2.31
CA VAL A 60 1.09 3.37 1.49
C VAL A 60 1.97 4.06 0.48
N ALA A 61 3.06 4.70 0.91
CA ALA A 61 3.97 5.40 0.01
C ALA A 61 4.53 4.47 -1.09
N LYS A 62 4.85 3.22 -0.73
CA LYS A 62 5.31 2.22 -1.69
C LYS A 62 4.20 1.79 -2.66
N ALA A 63 2.98 1.58 -2.17
CA ALA A 63 1.84 1.27 -3.01
C ALA A 63 1.51 2.40 -3.99
N THR A 64 1.55 3.65 -3.54
CA THR A 64 1.37 4.83 -4.40
C THR A 64 2.40 4.88 -5.52
N LYS A 65 3.68 4.61 -5.23
CA LYS A 65 4.73 4.56 -6.26
C LYS A 65 4.53 3.42 -7.27
N ILE A 66 4.03 2.28 -6.81
CA ILE A 66 3.74 1.12 -7.67
C ILE A 66 2.51 1.37 -8.54
N ASP A 67 1.56 2.18 -8.10
CA ASP A 67 0.39 2.50 -8.92
C ASP A 67 0.62 3.74 -9.81
N ASP A 68 1.71 4.49 -9.60
CA ASP A 68 2.08 5.61 -10.45
C ASP A 68 2.64 5.11 -11.79
N PRO A 69 1.94 5.35 -12.91
CA PRO A 69 2.36 4.87 -14.21
C PRO A 69 3.69 5.46 -14.69
N MET A 70 4.11 6.63 -14.21
CA MET A 70 5.38 7.25 -14.63
C MET A 70 6.59 6.59 -13.95
N ASP A 71 6.48 6.28 -12.65
CA ASP A 71 7.55 5.61 -11.90
C ASP A 71 7.71 4.14 -12.29
N ASN A 72 6.60 3.48 -12.67
CA ASN A 72 6.62 2.09 -13.15
C ASN A 72 7.40 1.90 -14.44
N VAL A 73 7.31 2.84 -15.39
CA VAL A 73 8.05 2.75 -16.66
C VAL A 73 9.55 2.82 -16.40
N ALA A 74 9.99 3.73 -15.52
CA ALA A 74 11.40 3.87 -15.13
C ALA A 74 11.94 2.62 -14.41
N GLN A 75 11.16 2.04 -13.48
CA GLN A 75 11.54 0.78 -12.81
C GLN A 75 11.49 -0.43 -13.75
N GLY A 76 10.55 -0.47 -14.68
CA GLY A 76 10.45 -1.53 -15.69
C GLY A 76 11.69 -1.58 -16.57
N MET A 77 12.20 -0.42 -17.00
CA MET A 77 13.44 -0.33 -17.79
C MET A 77 14.67 -0.84 -17.03
N GLN A 78 14.77 -0.58 -15.72
CA GLN A 78 15.88 -1.07 -14.91
C GLN A 78 15.87 -2.59 -14.70
N ASN A 79 14.69 -3.23 -14.68
CA ASN A 79 14.55 -4.68 -14.51
C ASN A 79 14.73 -5.49 -15.80
N ILE A 80 14.69 -4.85 -16.97
CA ILE A 80 14.84 -5.49 -18.30
C ILE A 80 16.30 -5.44 -18.81
N GLY A 81 17.15 -4.59 -18.22
CA GLY A 81 18.54 -4.41 -18.61
C GLY A 81 19.55 -5.33 -17.91
N GLN A 82 19.23 -6.61 -17.69
CA GLN A 82 20.17 -7.61 -17.17
C GLN A 82 20.30 -8.80 -18.10
#